data_AF-A0AAV3M9X5-F1
#
_entry.id   AF-A0AAV3M9X5-F1
#
_cell.length_a   1.000
_cell.length_b   1.000
_cell.length_c   1.000
_cell.angle_alpha   90.00
_cell.angle_beta   90.00
_cell.angle_gamma   90.00
#
_symmetry.space_group_name_H-M   'P 1'
#
loop_
_entity.id
_entity.type
_entity.pdbx_description
1 polymer ?
#
loop_
_entity_poly.entity_id
_entity_poly.type
_entity_poly.pdbx_seq_one_letter_code
_entity_poly.pdbx_strand_id
1 'polypeptide(L)' 'MKKIMILSALISLTACSSGKNDNSPTQVGMANPASVYCAKLGGKLDIVNTNDGQVGYCTFPSGEKIEEWSLYRRDHK' A
#
# COMPACT_ATOMS: atom_id res chain seq x y z
N MET A 1 55.95 -15.46 35.58
CA MET A 1 54.58 -15.13 36.01
C MET A 1 54.43 -13.63 36.15
N LYS A 2 53.83 -12.96 35.17
CA LYS A 2 53.43 -11.54 35.25
C LYS A 2 52.25 -11.35 34.31
N LYS A 3 51.21 -10.73 34.85
CA LYS A 3 49.80 -11.00 34.55
C LYS A 3 49.38 -10.41 33.21
N ILE A 4 48.68 -11.22 32.41
CA ILE A 4 47.87 -10.79 31.28
C ILE A 4 46.81 -9.82 31.83
N MET A 5 46.78 -8.58 31.35
CA MET A 5 45.65 -7.68 31.57
C MET A 5 45.35 -6.85 30.31
N ILE A 6 44.19 -7.17 29.70
CA ILE A 6 43.14 -6.23 29.24
C ILE A 6 43.56 -5.32 28.06
N LEU A 7 43.20 -5.68 26.82
CA LEU A 7 41.88 -5.49 26.19
C LEU A 7 41.57 -4.02 25.89
N SER A 8 41.81 -3.59 24.65
CA SER A 8 40.87 -2.80 23.86
C SER A 8 41.41 -2.64 22.44
N ALA A 9 41.00 -3.56 21.58
CA ALA A 9 41.15 -3.42 20.14
C ALA A 9 40.21 -2.30 19.68
N LEU A 10 40.77 -1.15 19.25
CA LEU A 10 40.04 -0.13 18.51
C LEU A 10 39.78 -0.67 17.10
N ILE A 11 38.66 -1.37 16.93
CA ILE A 11 38.11 -1.66 15.60
C ILE A 11 37.11 -0.56 15.30
N SER A 12 37.57 0.46 14.58
CA SER A 12 36.69 1.49 14.02
C SER A 12 35.92 0.88 12.85
N LEU A 13 34.71 0.38 13.10
CA LEU A 13 33.77 0.03 12.03
C LEU A 13 33.17 1.32 11.47
N THR A 14 33.78 1.87 10.41
CA THR A 14 33.13 2.85 9.54
C THR A 14 32.14 2.09 8.65
N ALA A 15 30.89 1.99 9.10
CA ALA A 15 29.81 1.47 8.27
C ALA A 15 29.41 2.54 7.24
N CYS A 16 29.90 2.40 6.00
CA CYS A 16 29.35 3.12 4.86
C CYS A 16 27.93 2.59 4.60
N SER A 17 26.92 3.29 5.12
CA SER A 17 25.54 3.10 4.66
C SER A 17 25.46 3.65 3.24
N SER A 18 25.49 2.75 2.25
CA SER A 18 25.13 3.10 0.88
C SER A 18 23.66 3.47 0.89
N GLY A 19 23.37 4.77 0.85
CA GLY A 19 22.03 5.29 0.63
C GLY A 19 21.53 4.82 -0.73
N LYS A 20 20.86 3.66 -0.75
CA LYS A 20 20.08 3.23 -1.90
C LYS A 20 18.92 4.21 -2.04
N ASN A 21 19.09 5.18 -2.92
CA ASN A 21 17.98 5.87 -3.53
C ASN A 21 17.30 4.86 -4.46
N ASP A 22 16.51 3.96 -3.85
CA ASP A 22 15.65 3.04 -4.59
C ASP A 22 14.52 3.88 -5.19
N ASN A 23 14.78 4.48 -6.36
CA ASN A 23 13.76 4.85 -7.34
C ASN A 23 13.16 3.57 -7.97
N SER A 24 12.87 2.57 -7.14
CA SER A 24 12.09 1.41 -7.53
C SER A 24 10.67 1.91 -7.75
N PRO A 25 10.05 1.65 -8.90
CA PRO A 25 8.65 2.00 -9.10
C PRO A 25 7.86 1.39 -7.94
N THR A 26 7.10 2.22 -7.22
CA THR A 26 6.22 1.78 -6.15
C THR A 26 5.40 0.62 -6.69
N GLN A 27 5.60 -0.58 -6.14
CA GLN A 27 4.87 -1.76 -6.56
C GLN A 27 3.40 -1.49 -6.25
N VAL A 28 2.64 -1.07 -7.27
CA VAL A 28 1.20 -0.90 -7.18
C VAL A 28 0.66 -2.27 -6.78
N GLY A 29 -0.03 -2.31 -5.65
CA GLY A 29 -0.57 -3.54 -5.10
C GLY A 29 -1.53 -4.24 -6.07
N MET A 30 -1.93 -5.47 -5.73
CA MET A 30 -2.97 -6.17 -6.48
C MET A 30 -4.23 -5.29 -6.61
N ALA A 31 -4.84 -5.29 -7.80
CA ALA A 31 -6.02 -4.48 -8.06
C ALA A 31 -7.16 -4.87 -7.09
N ASN A 32 -7.89 -3.85 -6.61
CA ASN A 32 -9.07 -4.07 -5.77
C ASN A 32 -10.18 -4.72 -6.63
N PRO A 33 -10.68 -5.92 -6.29
CA PRO A 33 -11.69 -6.61 -7.09
C PRO A 33 -13.02 -5.83 -7.19
N ALA A 34 -13.41 -5.10 -6.14
CA ALA A 34 -14.62 -4.27 -6.18
C ALA A 34 -14.45 -3.10 -7.15
N SER A 35 -13.29 -2.44 -7.14
CA SER A 35 -12.95 -1.37 -8.08
C SER A 35 -12.91 -1.87 -9.52
N VAL A 36 -12.31 -3.03 -9.77
CA VAL A 36 -12.27 -3.67 -11.10
C VAL A 36 -13.69 -4.01 -11.56
N TYR A 37 -14.53 -4.51 -10.67
CA TYR A 37 -15.91 -4.85 -10.97
C TYR A 37 -16.74 -3.61 -11.33
N CYS A 38 -16.59 -2.50 -10.60
CA CYS A 38 -17.21 -1.22 -10.94
C CYS A 38 -16.86 -0.81 -12.38
N ALA A 39 -15.58 -0.82 -12.74
CA ALA A 39 -15.13 -0.49 -14.09
C ALA A 39 -15.68 -1.46 -15.15
N LYS A 40 -15.74 -2.76 -14.83
CA LYS A 40 -16.31 -3.79 -15.73
C LYS A 40 -17.78 -3.54 -16.05
N LEU A 41 -18.55 -2.97 -15.12
CA LEU A 41 -19.95 -2.60 -15.32
C LEU A 41 -20.12 -1.24 -16.02
N GLY A 42 -19.03 -0.60 -16.45
CA GLY A 42 -19.05 0.73 -17.06
C GLY A 42 -19.27 1.87 -16.06
N GLY A 43 -19.12 1.59 -14.77
CA GLY A 43 -19.12 2.61 -13.72
C GLY A 43 -17.77 3.30 -13.60
N LYS A 44 -17.80 4.53 -13.06
CA LYS A 44 -16.61 5.28 -12.67
C LYS A 44 -16.39 5.13 -11.17
N LEU A 45 -15.16 4.79 -10.79
CA LEU A 45 -14.75 4.74 -9.39
C LEU A 45 -14.38 6.14 -8.87
N ASP A 46 -14.98 6.54 -7.75
CA ASP A 46 -14.66 7.74 -6.99
C ASP A 46 -14.20 7.33 -5.57
N ILE A 47 -12.96 7.65 -5.21
CA ILE A 47 -12.44 7.42 -3.85
C ILE A 47 -12.65 8.65 -2.99
N VAL A 48 -13.32 8.48 -1.85
CA VAL A 48 -13.64 9.54 -0.90
C VAL A 48 -12.88 9.31 0.40
N ASN A 49 -12.11 10.32 0.83
CA ASN A 49 -11.50 10.34 2.16
C ASN A 49 -12.55 10.65 3.22
N THR A 50 -12.59 9.86 4.29
CA THR A 50 -13.43 10.03 5.46
C THR A 50 -12.55 10.04 6.72
N ASN A 51 -13.14 10.31 7.88
CA ASN A 51 -12.42 10.22 9.15
C ASN A 51 -11.97 8.77 9.46
N ASP A 52 -12.62 7.78 8.86
CA ASP A 52 -12.38 6.35 9.10
C ASP A 52 -11.50 5.70 8.01
N GLY A 53 -11.05 6.48 7.01
CA GLY A 53 -10.20 6.00 5.93
C GLY A 53 -10.70 6.40 4.55
N GLN A 54 -10.58 5.51 3.57
CA GLN A 54 -11.03 5.73 2.19
C GLN A 54 -12.21 4.84 1.85
N VAL A 55 -13.23 5.41 1.22
CA VAL A 55 -14.40 4.68 0.73
C VAL A 55 -14.48 4.82 -0.78
N GLY A 56 -14.57 3.69 -1.48
CA GLY A 56 -14.79 3.66 -2.92
C GLY A 56 -16.27 3.67 -3.27
N TYR A 57 -16.67 4.55 -4.18
CA TYR A 57 -18.02 4.56 -4.74
C TYR A 57 -17.97 4.32 -6.24
N CYS A 58 -18.88 3.48 -6.73
CA CYS A 58 -19.13 3.29 -8.14
C CYS A 58 -20.27 4.19 -8.60
N THR A 59 -20.00 5.10 -9.53
CA THR A 59 -20.97 6.01 -10.13
C THR A 59 -21.24 5.57 -11.57
N PHE A 60 -22.49 5.23 -11.89
CA PHE A 60 -22.92 4.80 -13.22
C PHE A 60 -23.35 5.98 -14.11
N PRO A 61 -23.37 5.82 -15.44
CA PRO A 61 -23.89 6.86 -16.35
C PRO A 61 -25.36 7.25 -16.10
N SER A 62 -26.13 6.36 -15.48
CA SER A 62 -27.50 6.63 -15.01
C SER A 62 -27.57 7.62 -13.84
N GLY A 63 -26.44 7.91 -13.20
CA GLY A 63 -26.35 8.69 -11.96
C GLY A 63 -26.48 7.85 -10.69
N GLU A 64 -26.73 6.54 -10.80
CA GLU A 64 -26.70 5.63 -9.64
C GLU A 64 -25.30 5.64 -9.02
N LYS A 65 -25.24 5.86 -7.70
CA LYS A 65 -24.02 5.80 -6.90
C LYS A 65 -24.18 4.77 -5.80
N ILE A 66 -23.28 3.78 -5.78
CA ILE A 66 -23.27 2.70 -4.81
C ILE A 66 -21.85 2.48 -4.29
N GLU A 67 -21.69 2.16 -3.00
CA GLU A 67 -20.38 1.82 -2.43
C GLU A 67 -19.83 0.53 -3.09
N GLU A 68 -18.55 0.52 -3.47
CA GLU A 68 -17.99 -0.49 -4.37
C GLU A 68 -18.06 -1.92 -3.81
N TRP A 69 -17.86 -2.11 -2.51
CA TRP A 69 -17.94 -3.43 -1.88
C TRP A 69 -19.38 -3.90 -1.71
N SER A 70 -20.30 -2.96 -1.48
CA SER A 70 -21.73 -3.23 -1.43
C SER A 70 -22.25 -3.70 -2.79
N LEU A 71 -21.81 -3.06 -3.87
CA LEU A 71 -22.04 -3.51 -5.25
C LEU A 71 -21.46 -4.91 -5.49
N TYR A 72 -20.16 -5.09 -5.20
CA TYR A 72 -19.47 -6.36 -5.42
C TYR A 72 -20.15 -7.52 -4.68
N ARG A 73 -20.47 -7.34 -3.39
CA ARG A 73 -21.16 -8.38 -2.59
C ARG A 73 -22.60 -8.61 -3.01
N ARG A 74 -23.31 -7.62 -3.55
CA ARG A 74 -24.69 -7.80 -4.03
C ARG A 74 -24.72 -8.78 -5.21
N ASP A 75 -23.74 -8.65 -6.11
CA ASP A 75 -23.75 -9.33 -7.40
C ASP A 75 -22.96 -10.66 -7.41
N HIS A 76 -22.28 -11.00 -6.30
CA HIS A 76 -21.51 -12.25 -6.11
C HIS A 76 -22.01 -13.10 -4.93
N LYS A 77 -23.32 -13.10 -4.68
CA LYS A 77 -23.96 -14.01 -3.70
C LYS A 77 -24.30 -15.37 -4.31
#